data_AF-A0A2H0A523-F1
#
_entry.id   AF-A0A2H0A523-F1
#
_cell.length_a   1.000
_cell.length_b   1.000
_cell.length_c   1.000
_cell.angle_alpha   90.00
_cell.angle_beta   90.00
_cell.angle_gamma   90.00
#
_symmetry.space_group_name_H-M   'P 1'
#
loop_
_entity.id
_entity.type
_entity.pdbx_description
1 polymer ?
#
loop_
_entity_poly.entity_id
_entity_poly.type
_entity_poly.pdbx_seq_one_letter_code
_entity_poly.pdbx_strand_id
1 'polypeptide(L)'
;MKQTDPDAQVREVLDVFDLRAHVAPMTRCLVCNGVVQNVVKILIEFQVDKKNFETHPEFTQCSGCGKIYWKGSHYDSMMQWIKNLMG
;
A
#
# COMPACT_ATOMS: atom_id res chain seq x y z
N MET A 1 4.61 25.22 -3.36
CA MET A 1 3.32 24.51 -3.29
C MET A 1 2.23 25.53 -3.05
N LYS A 2 1.15 25.47 -3.83
CA LYS A 2 0.06 26.47 -3.83
C LYS A 2 -1.31 25.83 -3.57
N GLN A 3 -1.48 24.55 -3.88
CA GLN A 3 -2.73 23.84 -3.64
C GLN A 3 -2.93 23.56 -2.16
N THR A 4 -4.16 23.75 -1.69
CA THR A 4 -4.58 23.45 -0.30
C THR A 4 -5.54 22.26 -0.22
N ASP A 5 -6.14 21.86 -1.35
CA ASP A 5 -6.82 20.57 -1.46
C ASP A 5 -5.76 19.44 -1.44
N PRO A 6 -5.88 18.43 -0.57
CA PRO A 6 -4.85 17.38 -0.42
C PRO A 6 -4.56 16.62 -1.72
N ASP A 7 -5.59 16.25 -2.49
CA ASP A 7 -5.41 15.47 -3.72
C ASP A 7 -4.77 16.34 -4.81
N ALA A 8 -5.21 17.59 -4.96
CA ALA A 8 -4.60 18.55 -5.87
C ALA A 8 -3.15 18.87 -5.48
N GLN A 9 -2.84 18.94 -4.18
CA GLN A 9 -1.49 19.17 -3.69
C GLN A 9 -0.58 17.99 -4.01
N VAL A 10 -1.03 16.75 -3.81
CA VAL A 10 -0.25 15.56 -4.19
C VAL A 10 0.04 15.57 -5.70
N ARG A 11 -0.95 15.89 -6.54
CA ARG A 11 -0.71 16.04 -7.99
C ARG A 11 0.30 17.15 -8.30
N GLU A 12 0.21 18.30 -7.64
CA GLU A 12 1.20 19.39 -7.77
C GLU A 12 2.62 18.90 -7.44
N VAL A 13 2.79 18.13 -6.36
CA VAL A 13 4.10 17.54 -6.00
C VAL A 13 4.58 16.57 -7.07
N LEU A 14 3.71 15.67 -7.54
CA LEU A 14 4.07 14.68 -8.55
C LEU A 14 4.54 15.34 -9.86
N ASP A 15 3.86 16.41 -10.28
CA ASP A 15 4.12 17.10 -11.55
C ASP A 15 5.34 18.02 -11.46
N VAL A 16 5.49 18.80 -10.37
CA VAL A 16 6.61 19.74 -10.19
C VAL A 16 7.95 19.03 -10.12
N PHE A 17 7.98 17.82 -9.57
CA PHE A 17 9.21 17.04 -9.35
C PHE A 17 9.36 15.85 -10.31
N ASP A 18 8.50 15.71 -11.31
CA ASP A 18 8.51 14.59 -12.28
C ASP A 18 8.55 13.19 -11.62
N LEU A 19 7.70 12.99 -10.61
CA LEU A 19 7.71 11.79 -9.78
C LEU A 19 6.75 10.69 -10.24
N ARG A 20 5.93 10.93 -11.28
CA ARG A 20 4.91 9.97 -11.72
C ARG A 20 5.49 8.59 -12.05
N ALA A 21 6.65 8.54 -12.71
CA ALA A 21 7.34 7.30 -13.04
C ALA A 21 7.91 6.54 -11.82
N HIS A 22 8.02 7.21 -10.68
CA HIS A 22 8.59 6.67 -9.44
C HIS A 22 7.52 6.19 -8.45
N VAL A 23 6.23 6.33 -8.78
CA VAL A 23 5.14 5.89 -7.92
C VAL A 23 5.13 4.36 -7.84
N ALA A 24 5.41 3.82 -6.66
CA ALA A 24 5.46 2.39 -6.38
C ALA A 24 4.49 2.03 -5.23
N PRO A 25 3.18 1.88 -5.50
CA PRO A 25 2.18 1.60 -4.48
C PRO A 25 2.46 0.31 -3.71
N MET A 26 2.02 0.27 -2.45
CA MET A 26 2.03 -0.94 -1.63
C MET A 26 3.42 -1.56 -1.37
N THR A 27 4.49 -0.79 -1.56
CA THR A 27 5.88 -1.21 -1.30
C THR A 27 6.39 -0.81 0.08
N ARG A 28 5.65 0.04 0.80
CA ARG A 28 6.03 0.61 2.10
C ARG A 28 4.95 0.38 3.15
N CYS A 29 5.40 0.16 4.38
CA CYS A 29 4.52 -0.06 5.52
C CYS A 29 3.86 1.24 5.97
N LEU A 30 2.54 1.24 6.09
CA LEU A 30 1.75 2.38 6.60
C LEU A 30 2.01 2.72 8.09
N VAL A 31 2.74 1.87 8.82
CA VAL A 31 3.05 2.10 10.25
C VAL A 31 4.48 2.57 10.46
N CYS A 32 5.45 1.93 9.82
CA CYS A 32 6.88 2.21 10.06
C CYS A 32 7.68 2.62 8.81
N ASN A 33 7.05 2.73 7.64
CA ASN A 33 7.70 3.01 6.36
C ASN A 33 8.76 1.97 5.89
N GLY A 34 8.87 0.82 6.59
CA GLY A 34 9.70 -0.30 6.18
C GLY A 34 9.24 -0.93 4.86
N VAL A 35 10.13 -1.67 4.20
CA VAL A 35 9.81 -2.38 2.94
C VAL A 35 8.77 -3.46 3.21
N VAL A 36 7.78 -3.54 2.32
CA VAL A 36 6.76 -4.60 2.31
C VAL A 36 7.11 -5.59 1.20
N GLN A 37 7.12 -6.87 1.54
CA GLN A 37 7.52 -7.95 0.63
C GLN A 37 6.52 -9.10 0.68
N ASN A 38 6.44 -9.89 -0.40
CA ASN A 38 5.62 -11.10 -0.43
C ASN A 38 6.07 -12.07 0.67
N VAL A 39 5.09 -12.70 1.33
CA VAL A 39 5.35 -13.73 2.34
C VAL A 39 4.65 -15.02 1.95
N VAL A 40 5.32 -16.15 2.19
CA VAL A 40 4.72 -17.46 1.97
C VAL A 40 3.58 -17.62 2.96
N LYS A 41 2.35 -17.79 2.44
CA LYS A 41 1.11 -17.83 3.22
C LYS A 41 1.22 -18.76 4.44
N ILE A 42 1.71 -19.98 4.29
CA ILE A 42 1.79 -20.94 5.42
C ILE A 42 2.64 -20.44 6.61
N LEU A 43 3.62 -19.55 6.38
CA LEU A 43 4.49 -19.03 7.44
C LEU A 43 3.79 -18.02 8.36
N ILE A 44 2.61 -17.53 7.97
CA ILE A 44 1.86 -16.51 8.73
C ILE A 44 0.51 -17.02 9.25
N GLU A 45 0.24 -18.32 9.16
CA GLU A 45 -1.04 -18.92 9.58
C GLU A 45 -1.47 -18.52 10.99
N PHE A 46 -0.52 -18.48 11.93
CA PHE A 46 -0.78 -18.13 13.33
C PHE A 46 -0.72 -16.63 13.64
N GLN A 47 -0.42 -15.79 12.63
CA GLN A 47 -0.30 -14.33 12.78
C GLN A 47 -1.52 -13.58 12.20
N VAL A 48 -2.41 -14.29 11.49
CA VAL A 48 -3.58 -13.72 10.82
C VAL A 48 -4.82 -14.47 11.29
N ASP A 49 -5.94 -13.76 11.45
CA ASP A 49 -7.21 -14.40 11.76
C ASP A 49 -7.57 -15.46 10.72
N LYS A 50 -8.02 -16.64 11.19
CA LYS A 50 -8.33 -17.80 10.34
C LYS A 50 -9.19 -17.46 9.13
N LYS A 51 -10.23 -16.63 9.31
CA LYS A 51 -11.09 -16.18 8.21
C LYS A 51 -10.30 -15.48 7.11
N ASN A 52 -9.46 -14.52 7.47
CA ASN A 52 -8.66 -13.77 6.49
C ASN A 52 -7.62 -14.67 5.83
N PHE A 53 -7.01 -15.56 6.61
CA PHE A 53 -6.09 -16.57 6.10
C PHE A 53 -6.75 -17.49 5.07
N GLU A 54 -7.95 -17.98 5.33
CA GLU A 54 -8.68 -18.86 4.40
C GLU A 54 -9.12 -18.12 3.13
N THR A 55 -9.59 -16.88 3.25
CA THR A 55 -10.20 -16.15 2.13
C THR A 55 -9.22 -15.47 1.19
N HIS A 56 -8.01 -15.12 1.63
CA HIS A 56 -7.05 -14.40 0.79
C HIS A 56 -5.88 -15.29 0.37
N PRO A 57 -5.52 -15.33 -0.94
CA PRO A 57 -4.44 -16.18 -1.42
C PRO A 57 -3.05 -15.57 -1.22
N GLU A 58 -2.95 -14.24 -1.23
CA GLU A 58 -1.69 -13.51 -1.24
C GLU A 58 -1.57 -12.59 -0.03
N PHE A 59 -0.38 -12.60 0.58
CA PHE A 59 -0.03 -11.75 1.69
C PHE A 59 1.33 -11.11 1.47
N THR A 60 1.47 -9.91 2.02
CA THR A 60 2.76 -9.25 2.13
C THR A 60 3.03 -8.90 3.60
N GLN A 61 4.30 -8.82 3.97
CA GLN A 61 4.73 -8.52 5.33
C GLN A 61 5.80 -7.45 5.32
N CYS A 62 5.72 -6.52 6.28
CA CYS A 62 6.76 -5.53 6.50
C CYS A 62 8.01 -6.18 7.12
N SER A 63 9.18 -5.91 6.55
CA SER A 63 10.47 -6.39 7.09
C SER A 63 10.91 -5.70 8.39
N GLY A 64 10.34 -4.53 8.71
CA GLY A 64 10.68 -3.77 9.90
C GLY A 64 9.82 -4.14 11.11
N CYS A 65 8.50 -3.94 11.02
CA CYS A 65 7.58 -4.17 12.14
C CYS A 65 6.75 -5.45 12.07
N GLY A 66 6.94 -6.28 11.02
CA GLY A 66 6.22 -7.54 10.86
C GLY A 66 4.74 -7.40 10.49
N LYS A 67 4.22 -6.19 10.28
CA LYS A 67 2.81 -5.98 9.91
C LYS A 67 2.47 -6.68 8.59
N ILE A 68 1.35 -7.42 8.59
CA ILE A 68 0.85 -8.21 7.46
C ILE A 68 -0.25 -7.44 6.73
N TYR A 69 -0.26 -7.53 5.39
CA TYR A 69 -1.23 -6.93 4.49
C TYR A 69 -1.75 -7.96 3.50
N TRP A 70 -2.99 -7.76 3.03
CA TRP A 70 -3.64 -8.56 1.99
C TRP A 70 -4.57 -7.67 1.14
N LYS A 71 -4.97 -8.17 -0.03
CA LYS A 71 -5.88 -7.44 -0.94
C LYS A 71 -7.33 -7.61 -0.48
N GLY A 72 -7.89 -6.57 0.12
CA GLY A 72 -9.32 -6.46 0.45
C GLY A 72 -9.87 -5.07 0.11
N SER A 73 -11.06 -4.73 0.61
CA SER A 73 -11.73 -3.47 0.25
C SER A 73 -10.88 -2.21 0.47
N HIS A 74 -10.08 -2.18 1.55
CA HIS A 74 -9.18 -1.05 1.81
C HIS A 74 -8.07 -0.93 0.74
N TYR A 75 -7.52 -2.06 0.28
CA TYR A 75 -6.56 -2.09 -0.82
C TYR A 75 -7.20 -1.54 -2.09
N ASP A 76 -8.42 -1.96 -2.41
CA ASP A 76 -9.14 -1.51 -3.61
C ASP A 76 -9.41 0.01 -3.57
N SER A 77 -9.87 0.53 -2.43
CA SER A 77 -10.05 1.97 -2.21
C SER A 77 -8.75 2.75 -2.40
N MET A 78 -7.64 2.28 -1.83
CA MET A 78 -6.34 2.93 -1.97
C MET A 78 -5.84 2.92 -3.42
N MET A 79 -5.96 1.79 -4.12
CA MET A 79 -5.54 1.68 -5.52
C MET A 79 -6.37 2.56 -6.44
N GLN A 80 -7.68 2.69 -6.19
CA GLN A 80 -8.54 3.60 -6.94
C GLN A 80 -8.16 5.06 -6.69
N TRP A 81 -7.85 5.45 -5.45
CA TRP A 81 -7.38 6.79 -5.14
C TRP A 81 -6.04 7.10 -5.82
N ILE A 82 -5.07 6.18 -5.77
CA ILE A 82 -3.79 6.32 -6.48
C ILE A 82 -4.01 6.47 -7.99
N LYS A 83 -4.90 5.66 -8.58
CA LYS A 83 -5.25 5.77 -10.01
C LYS A 83 -5.81 7.15 -10.35
N ASN A 84 -6.63 7.74 -9.48
CA ASN A 84 -7.19 9.08 -9.66
C ASN A 84 -6.15 10.21 -9.49
N LEU A 85 -5.04 9.94 -8.80
CA LEU A 85 -3.90 10.87 -8.72
C LEU A 85 -2.97 10.75 -9.93
N MET A 86 -2.88 9.57 -10.53
CA MET A 86 -2.02 9.27 -11.68
C MET A 86 -2.66 9.58 -13.04
N GLY A 87 -3.98 9.74 -13.10
CA GLY A 87 -4.68 10.30 -14.27
C GLY A 87 -4.27 11.74 -14.56
#